data_AF-Q5LT99-F1
#
_entry.id   AF-Q5LT99-F1
#
_cell.length_a   1.000
_cell.length_b   1.000
_cell.length_c   1.000
_cell.angle_alpha   90.00
_cell.angle_beta   90.00
_cell.angle_gamma   90.00
#
_symmetry.space_group_name_H-M   'P 1'
#
loop_
_entity.id
_entity.type
_entity.pdbx_description
1 polymer ?
#
loop_
_entity_poly.entity_id
_entity_poly.type
_entity_poly.pdbx_seq_one_letter_code
_entity_poly.pdbx_strand_id
1 'polypeptide(L)'
;MINAAKAGALSLCLSAGMALAHGDVAPQPVNTDALPEVGEDWLIENPYRAETAGEEVWAAAIRIGDSGYNQNCARCHGLGVVSGGLAPDLRYLEAAEYGDEWYVERFRHGYTQNGITKMPGFGDLLGQKAAWAIRTYIETRPDDGALDAHTPRLKEIRDQLAAGEGDAAALAAELSEIAAEVETASGAPVADSAASRAASLISGAAPNFVAAAEALTIGLSAAH
;
A
#
# COMPACT_ATOMS: atom_id res chain seq x y z
N MET A 1 64.57 -39.77 -3.83
CA MET A 1 63.58 -40.08 -4.89
C MET A 1 62.27 -39.41 -4.51
N ILE A 2 61.80 -38.54 -5.41
CA ILE A 2 60.61 -37.70 -5.28
C ILE A 2 59.36 -38.57 -5.31
N ASN A 3 58.40 -38.36 -4.41
CA ASN A 3 57.01 -38.72 -4.67
C ASN A 3 56.08 -37.61 -4.18
N ALA A 4 55.59 -36.87 -5.16
CA ALA A 4 54.57 -35.85 -5.05
C ALA A 4 53.18 -36.51 -4.98
N ALA A 5 52.39 -36.19 -3.95
CA ALA A 5 50.93 -36.31 -3.85
C ALA A 5 50.58 -36.00 -2.38
N LYS A 6 49.73 -35.06 -1.98
CA LYS A 6 48.51 -34.56 -2.60
C LYS A 6 48.34 -33.09 -2.18
N ALA A 7 48.48 -32.17 -3.12
CA ALA A 7 47.92 -30.84 -3.01
C ALA A 7 46.40 -30.98 -3.27
N GLY A 8 45.62 -31.12 -2.20
CA GLY A 8 44.16 -31.05 -2.26
C GLY A 8 43.74 -29.60 -2.07
N ALA A 9 43.40 -28.94 -3.17
CA ALA A 9 43.04 -27.53 -3.24
C ALA A 9 41.87 -27.18 -2.32
N LEU A 10 42.12 -26.37 -1.30
CA LEU A 10 41.08 -25.59 -0.63
C LEU A 10 40.90 -24.26 -1.38
N SER A 11 40.40 -24.34 -2.61
CA SER A 11 39.87 -23.18 -3.32
C SER A 11 38.43 -22.98 -2.85
N LEU A 12 38.28 -22.37 -1.67
CA LEU A 12 37.02 -21.75 -1.27
C LEU A 12 36.82 -20.54 -2.18
N CYS A 13 36.27 -20.77 -3.37
CA CYS A 13 35.85 -19.71 -4.26
C CYS A 13 34.77 -18.92 -3.53
N LEU A 14 35.14 -17.74 -3.02
CA LEU A 14 34.20 -16.67 -2.69
C LEU A 14 33.40 -16.36 -3.95
N SER A 15 32.31 -17.09 -4.16
CA SER A 15 31.20 -16.66 -4.98
C SER A 15 30.43 -15.66 -4.13
N ALA A 16 31.01 -14.47 -3.98
CA ALA A 16 30.23 -13.28 -3.69
C ALA A 16 29.32 -13.10 -4.91
N GLY A 17 28.15 -13.72 -4.85
CA GLY A 17 27.09 -13.44 -5.81
C GLY A 17 26.88 -11.94 -5.76
N MET A 18 27.23 -11.25 -6.84
CA MET A 18 26.72 -9.90 -7.06
C MET A 18 25.22 -10.06 -7.19
N ALA A 19 24.52 -10.01 -6.06
CA ALA A 19 23.10 -9.82 -6.04
C ALA A 19 22.88 -8.48 -6.74
N LEU A 20 22.45 -8.53 -8.00
CA LEU A 20 21.85 -7.42 -8.72
C LEU A 20 20.53 -7.10 -7.98
N ALA A 21 20.64 -6.53 -6.79
CA ALA A 21 19.52 -6.14 -5.94
C ALA A 21 18.86 -4.83 -6.43
N HIS A 22 19.36 -4.27 -7.53
CA HIS A 22 18.63 -3.28 -8.29
C HIS A 22 17.69 -4.05 -9.21
N GLY A 23 16.46 -4.25 -8.74
CA GLY A 23 15.34 -4.62 -9.60
C GLY A 23 15.22 -3.64 -10.77
N ASP A 24 14.52 -4.07 -11.82
CA ASP A 24 14.24 -3.23 -12.98
C ASP A 24 13.72 -1.85 -12.53
N VAL A 25 14.38 -0.79 -13.00
CA VAL A 25 14.03 0.60 -12.66
C VAL A 25 12.91 1.12 -13.57
N ALA A 26 12.45 0.31 -14.53
CA ALA A 26 11.25 0.58 -15.31
C ALA A 26 10.00 0.49 -14.41
N PRO A 27 8.99 1.35 -14.64
CA PRO A 27 7.69 1.22 -13.98
C PRO A 27 7.09 -0.16 -14.21
N GLN A 28 6.56 -0.74 -13.13
CA GLN A 28 5.97 -2.06 -13.14
C GLN A 28 4.50 -1.98 -13.54
N PRO A 29 4.03 -2.82 -14.48
CA PRO A 29 2.66 -2.79 -14.94
C PRO A 29 1.68 -3.12 -13.82
N VAL A 30 0.54 -2.46 -13.83
CA VAL A 30 -0.54 -2.66 -12.84
C VAL A 30 -1.68 -3.41 -13.53
N ASN A 31 -2.04 -4.60 -13.04
CA ASN A 31 -3.24 -5.29 -13.54
C ASN A 31 -4.50 -4.57 -13.02
N THR A 32 -5.30 -4.07 -13.95
CA THR A 32 -6.53 -3.31 -13.66
C THR A 32 -7.79 -3.99 -14.22
N ASP A 33 -7.71 -5.27 -14.59
CA ASP A 33 -8.78 -6.02 -15.27
C ASP A 33 -10.05 -6.12 -14.41
N ALA A 34 -9.91 -6.08 -13.09
CA ALA A 34 -11.02 -6.13 -12.14
C ALA A 34 -11.71 -4.77 -11.91
N LEU A 35 -11.24 -3.70 -12.53
CA LEU A 35 -11.82 -2.36 -12.39
C LEU A 35 -12.71 -2.02 -13.59
N PRO A 36 -13.80 -1.25 -13.39
CA PRO A 36 -14.61 -0.73 -14.48
C PRO A 36 -13.77 0.01 -15.53
N GLU A 37 -14.22 -0.07 -16.79
CA GLU A 37 -13.59 0.69 -17.87
C GLU A 37 -13.77 2.19 -17.68
N VAL A 38 -12.74 2.94 -18.09
CA VAL A 38 -12.75 4.41 -18.14
C VAL A 38 -12.52 4.84 -19.58
N GLY A 39 -12.98 6.05 -19.93
CA GLY A 39 -12.79 6.60 -21.27
C GLY A 39 -11.32 6.87 -21.61
N GLU A 40 -11.07 7.22 -22.88
CA GLU A 40 -9.75 7.66 -23.34
C GLU A 40 -9.38 9.05 -22.78
N ASP A 41 -10.39 9.90 -22.62
CA ASP A 41 -10.23 11.19 -21.97
C ASP A 41 -9.94 11.01 -20.48
N TRP A 42 -8.99 11.80 -19.98
CA TRP A 42 -8.66 11.80 -18.56
C TRP A 42 -9.79 12.44 -17.78
N LEU A 43 -10.33 11.67 -16.84
CA LEU A 43 -11.27 12.14 -15.83
C LEU A 43 -10.56 13.16 -14.92
N ILE A 44 -11.37 14.01 -14.29
CA ILE A 44 -10.91 15.03 -13.35
C ILE A 44 -11.20 14.67 -11.89
N GLU A 45 -12.04 13.67 -11.65
CA GLU A 45 -12.42 13.17 -10.33
C GLU A 45 -12.22 11.65 -10.25
N ASN A 46 -11.94 11.15 -9.04
CA ASN A 46 -11.72 9.74 -8.79
C ASN A 46 -13.00 8.91 -9.05
N PRO A 47 -13.05 8.05 -10.08
CA PRO A 47 -14.23 7.27 -10.42
C PRO A 47 -14.47 6.09 -9.47
N TYR A 48 -13.49 5.72 -8.64
CA TYR A 48 -13.54 4.48 -7.84
C TYR A 48 -13.86 4.71 -6.37
N ARG A 49 -14.29 5.92 -5.96
CA ARG A 49 -14.80 6.15 -4.61
C ARG A 49 -16.06 5.33 -4.35
N ALA A 50 -16.27 4.92 -3.10
CA ALA A 50 -17.35 4.00 -2.73
C ALA A 50 -18.74 4.55 -3.08
N GLU A 51 -18.97 5.85 -2.93
CA GLU A 51 -20.22 6.53 -3.27
C GLU A 51 -20.55 6.50 -4.78
N THR A 52 -19.53 6.38 -5.63
CA THR A 52 -19.67 6.41 -7.09
C THR A 52 -19.66 5.01 -7.69
N ALA A 53 -18.72 4.16 -7.25
CA ALA A 53 -18.49 2.84 -7.85
C ALA A 53 -18.99 1.67 -7.01
N GLY A 54 -19.41 1.92 -5.77
CA GLY A 54 -19.79 0.89 -4.81
C GLY A 54 -18.59 0.26 -4.08
N GLU A 55 -18.88 -0.31 -2.91
CA GLU A 55 -17.89 -0.88 -1.99
C GLU A 55 -16.99 -1.95 -2.62
N GLU A 56 -17.55 -2.81 -3.49
CA GLU A 56 -16.78 -3.89 -4.13
C GLU A 56 -15.71 -3.35 -5.08
N VAL A 57 -16.06 -2.35 -5.90
CA VAL A 57 -15.10 -1.70 -6.80
C VAL A 57 -14.10 -0.88 -6.02
N TRP A 58 -14.54 -0.15 -5.00
CA TRP A 58 -13.65 0.62 -4.13
C TRP A 58 -12.62 -0.27 -3.44
N ALA A 59 -13.03 -1.38 -2.84
CA ALA A 59 -12.12 -2.36 -2.23
C ALA A 59 -11.16 -2.98 -3.26
N ALA A 60 -11.63 -3.26 -4.48
CA ALA A 60 -10.76 -3.72 -5.57
C ALA A 60 -9.73 -2.66 -5.99
N ALA A 61 -10.14 -1.39 -6.07
CA ALA A 61 -9.30 -0.26 -6.40
C ALA A 61 -8.23 -0.02 -5.33
N ILE A 62 -8.56 -0.09 -4.04
CA ILE A 62 -7.58 -0.02 -2.94
C ILE A 62 -6.55 -1.14 -3.10
N ARG A 63 -6.97 -2.39 -3.26
CA ARG A 63 -6.05 -3.54 -3.36
C ARG A 63 -5.12 -3.44 -4.58
N ILE A 64 -5.65 -3.03 -5.73
CA ILE A 64 -4.86 -2.82 -6.95
C ILE A 64 -3.92 -1.61 -6.76
N GLY A 65 -4.43 -0.54 -6.15
CA GLY A 65 -3.71 0.68 -5.85
C GLY A 65 -2.55 0.47 -4.87
N ASP A 66 -2.73 -0.33 -3.82
CA ASP A 66 -1.70 -0.70 -2.84
C ASP A 66 -0.51 -1.36 -3.57
N SER A 67 -0.81 -2.37 -4.40
CA SER A 67 0.20 -3.05 -5.21
C SER A 67 0.89 -2.10 -6.19
N GLY A 68 0.11 -1.30 -6.94
CA GLY A 68 0.64 -0.36 -7.92
C GLY A 68 1.50 0.73 -7.28
N TYR A 69 1.08 1.26 -6.14
CA TYR A 69 1.78 2.27 -5.36
C TYR A 69 3.10 1.73 -4.81
N ASN A 70 3.08 0.54 -4.19
CA ASN A 70 4.29 -0.04 -3.59
C ASN A 70 5.37 -0.35 -4.63
N GLN A 71 4.98 -0.71 -5.85
CA GLN A 71 5.91 -1.00 -6.93
C GLN A 71 6.47 0.26 -7.60
N ASN A 72 5.68 1.33 -7.71
CA ASN A 72 6.01 2.48 -8.56
C ASN A 72 6.29 3.80 -7.80
N CYS A 73 5.76 3.96 -6.59
CA CYS A 73 5.68 5.26 -5.90
C CYS A 73 6.39 5.26 -4.53
N ALA A 74 6.30 4.15 -3.79
CA ALA A 74 6.73 4.07 -2.40
C ALA A 74 8.22 4.36 -2.17
N ARG A 75 9.08 4.14 -3.18
CA ARG A 75 10.50 4.50 -3.08
C ARG A 75 10.73 5.98 -2.81
N CYS A 76 9.86 6.86 -3.33
CA CYS A 76 10.01 8.31 -3.21
C CYS A 76 9.05 8.89 -2.16
N HIS A 77 7.80 8.41 -2.16
CA HIS A 77 6.74 8.90 -1.29
C HIS A 77 6.56 8.10 0.01
N GLY A 78 7.38 7.06 0.18
CA GLY A 78 7.41 6.19 1.36
C GLY A 78 6.35 5.09 1.34
N LEU A 79 6.57 4.05 2.15
CA LEU A 79 5.62 2.94 2.31
C LEU A 79 4.37 3.43 3.03
N GLY A 80 3.20 2.88 2.68
CA GLY A 80 1.95 3.36 3.27
C GLY A 80 1.63 4.83 2.97
N VAL A 81 2.33 5.43 2.00
CA VAL A 81 2.22 6.85 1.64
C VAL A 81 2.84 7.82 2.67
N VAL A 82 3.52 7.29 3.69
CA VAL A 82 4.19 8.08 4.73
C VAL A 82 5.59 8.44 4.26
N SER A 83 5.82 9.72 3.96
CA SER A 83 7.10 10.14 3.38
C SER A 83 8.24 10.18 4.40
N GLY A 84 9.41 9.65 3.99
CA GLY A 84 10.68 9.83 4.70
C GLY A 84 11.43 11.13 4.36
N GLY A 85 10.79 12.08 3.68
CA GLY A 85 11.35 13.41 3.35
C GLY A 85 11.98 13.53 1.96
N LEU A 86 11.97 12.49 1.12
CA LEU A 86 12.47 12.56 -0.25
C LEU A 86 11.48 13.25 -1.21
N ALA A 87 10.20 12.91 -1.09
CA ALA A 87 9.09 13.54 -1.81
C ALA A 87 7.96 13.90 -0.82
N PRO A 88 6.90 14.62 -1.20
CA PRO A 88 5.80 14.93 -0.28
C PRO A 88 5.08 13.67 0.23
N ASP A 89 4.59 13.71 1.47
CA ASP A 89 3.62 12.75 2.00
C ASP A 89 2.28 12.97 1.28
N LEU A 90 1.79 11.95 0.58
CA LEU A 90 0.58 12.09 -0.26
C LEU A 90 -0.71 11.84 0.52
N ARG A 91 -0.65 11.43 1.80
CA ARG A 91 -1.85 11.21 2.60
C ARG A 91 -2.65 12.51 2.75
N TYR A 92 -1.96 13.64 2.79
CA TYR A 92 -2.54 14.97 2.92
C TYR A 92 -3.04 15.57 1.60
N LEU A 93 -3.00 14.82 0.50
CA LEU A 93 -3.61 15.27 -0.75
C LEU A 93 -5.13 15.01 -0.68
N GLU A 94 -5.89 16.08 -0.45
CA GLU A 94 -7.33 16.08 -0.19
C GLU A 94 -8.11 15.15 -1.13
N ALA A 95 -9.04 14.36 -0.59
CA ALA A 95 -9.93 13.49 -1.35
C ALA A 95 -11.11 14.30 -1.92
N ALA A 96 -10.79 15.22 -2.83
CA ALA A 96 -11.72 16.13 -3.48
C ALA A 96 -11.26 16.41 -4.92
N GLU A 97 -12.15 17.00 -5.74
CA GLU A 97 -11.89 17.37 -7.14
C GLU A 97 -10.55 18.11 -7.32
N TYR A 98 -10.28 19.13 -6.49
CA TYR A 98 -9.02 19.87 -6.57
C TYR A 98 -7.78 19.01 -6.29
N GLY A 99 -7.88 18.08 -5.34
CA GLY A 99 -6.81 17.12 -5.06
C GLY A 99 -6.64 16.10 -6.18
N ASP A 100 -7.73 15.71 -6.85
CA ASP A 100 -7.74 14.79 -7.98
C ASP A 100 -7.09 15.42 -9.22
N GLU A 101 -7.44 16.66 -9.55
CA GLU A 101 -6.79 17.40 -10.63
C GLU A 101 -5.28 17.49 -10.41
N TRP A 102 -4.87 17.83 -9.18
CA TRP A 102 -3.46 17.88 -8.83
C TRP A 102 -2.79 16.52 -8.96
N TYR A 103 -3.42 15.45 -8.46
CA TYR A 103 -2.91 14.09 -8.59
C TYR A 103 -2.73 13.67 -10.05
N VAL A 104 -3.76 13.86 -10.88
CA VAL A 104 -3.78 13.42 -12.28
C VAL A 104 -2.71 14.15 -13.08
N GLU A 105 -2.56 15.46 -12.92
CA GLU A 105 -1.51 16.23 -13.61
C GLU A 105 -0.11 15.72 -13.25
N ARG A 106 0.15 15.49 -11.96
CA ARG A 106 1.44 14.96 -11.50
C ARG A 106 1.68 13.53 -11.92
N PHE A 107 0.66 12.68 -11.89
CA PHE A 107 0.76 11.29 -12.34
C PHE A 107 1.07 11.21 -13.83
N ARG A 108 0.35 11.97 -14.65
CA ARG A 108 0.48 11.95 -16.11
C ARG A 108 1.83 12.48 -16.56
N HIS A 109 2.18 13.67 -16.09
CA HIS A 109 3.27 14.45 -16.65
C HIS A 109 4.52 14.49 -15.76
N GLY A 110 4.43 13.97 -14.54
CA GLY A 110 5.51 13.99 -13.57
C GLY A 110 5.78 15.39 -13.02
N TYR A 111 7.02 15.61 -12.61
CA TYR A 111 7.49 16.91 -12.14
C TYR A 111 8.95 17.12 -12.49
N THR A 112 9.24 18.22 -13.17
CA THR A 112 10.59 18.66 -13.48
C THR A 112 10.82 20.05 -12.90
N GLN A 113 11.94 20.22 -12.21
CA GLN A 113 12.34 21.49 -11.62
C GLN A 113 13.79 21.79 -12.00
N ASN A 114 14.05 22.98 -12.53
CA ASN A 114 15.38 23.42 -12.98
C ASN A 114 16.05 22.42 -13.96
N GLY A 115 15.25 21.83 -14.86
CA GLY A 115 15.71 20.84 -15.83
C GLY A 115 16.00 19.44 -15.26
N ILE A 116 15.72 19.20 -13.98
CA ILE A 116 15.91 17.90 -13.32
C ILE A 116 14.53 17.28 -13.07
N THR A 117 14.30 16.10 -13.63
CA THR A 117 13.11 15.29 -13.35
C THR A 117 13.14 14.84 -11.89
N LYS A 118 12.15 15.27 -11.11
CA LYS A 118 11.93 14.91 -9.71
C LYS A 118 10.93 13.78 -9.55
N MET A 119 9.92 13.75 -10.43
CA MET A 119 8.92 12.69 -10.51
C MET A 119 8.75 12.33 -12.00
N PRO A 120 8.88 11.05 -12.40
CA PRO A 120 8.61 10.64 -13.77
C PRO A 120 7.11 10.74 -14.07
N GLY A 121 6.77 10.93 -15.36
CA GLY A 121 5.39 10.81 -15.83
C GLY A 121 5.03 9.34 -16.05
N PHE A 122 3.85 8.94 -15.60
CA PHE A 122 3.35 7.57 -15.65
C PHE A 122 2.14 7.40 -16.57
N GLY A 123 1.60 8.50 -17.14
CA GLY A 123 0.35 8.47 -17.91
C GLY A 123 0.34 7.44 -19.03
N ASP A 124 1.33 7.50 -19.92
CA ASP A 124 1.45 6.57 -21.05
C ASP A 124 1.95 5.17 -20.64
N LEU A 125 2.55 5.06 -19.45
CA LEU A 125 3.21 3.84 -18.99
C LEU A 125 2.25 2.91 -18.25
N LEU A 126 1.40 3.47 -17.40
CA LEU A 126 0.49 2.73 -16.53
C LEU A 126 -0.99 2.92 -16.90
N GLY A 127 -1.33 4.05 -17.54
CA GLY A 127 -2.69 4.38 -17.93
C GLY A 127 -3.58 4.85 -16.78
N GLN A 128 -4.76 5.34 -17.17
CA GLN A 128 -5.70 6.01 -16.27
C GLN A 128 -6.32 5.08 -15.21
N LYS A 129 -6.65 3.83 -15.55
CA LYS A 129 -7.21 2.87 -14.57
C LYS A 129 -6.24 2.64 -13.40
N ALA A 130 -4.94 2.54 -13.69
CA ALA A 130 -3.92 2.36 -12.66
C ALA A 130 -3.76 3.63 -11.81
N ALA A 131 -3.79 4.81 -12.44
CA ALA A 131 -3.76 6.10 -11.75
C ALA A 131 -4.88 6.18 -10.70
N TRP A 132 -6.13 5.91 -11.09
CA TRP A 132 -7.26 6.03 -10.17
C TRP A 132 -7.30 4.96 -9.08
N ALA A 133 -6.81 3.75 -9.36
CA ALA A 133 -6.63 2.73 -8.33
C ALA A 133 -5.62 3.19 -7.27
N ILE A 134 -4.46 3.69 -7.71
CA ILE A 134 -3.42 4.24 -6.82
C ILE A 134 -3.96 5.44 -6.04
N ARG A 135 -4.72 6.33 -6.68
CA ARG A 135 -5.38 7.47 -6.03
C ARG A 135 -6.32 7.02 -4.91
N THR A 136 -7.17 6.04 -5.17
CA THR A 136 -8.10 5.48 -4.17
C THR A 136 -7.35 4.87 -2.99
N TYR A 137 -6.23 4.20 -3.23
CA TYR A 137 -5.36 3.73 -2.16
C TYR A 137 -4.75 4.88 -1.33
N ILE A 138 -4.31 5.97 -1.99
CA ILE A 138 -3.76 7.15 -1.30
C ILE A 138 -4.80 7.84 -0.43
N GLU A 139 -6.01 8.09 -0.95
CA GLU A 139 -7.09 8.77 -0.24
C GLU A 139 -7.46 8.07 1.07
N THR A 140 -7.35 6.74 1.10
CA THR A 140 -7.81 5.92 2.23
C THR A 140 -6.76 5.73 3.33
N ARG A 141 -5.61 6.40 3.25
CA ARG A 141 -4.58 6.25 4.27
C ARG A 141 -4.98 6.93 5.59
N PRO A 142 -4.81 6.25 6.74
CA PRO A 142 -4.99 6.86 8.05
C PRO A 142 -4.16 8.12 8.25
N ASP A 143 -4.71 9.08 9.00
CA ASP A 143 -3.96 10.24 9.49
C ASP A 143 -2.86 9.81 10.47
N ASP A 144 -1.87 10.68 10.66
CA ASP A 144 -0.83 10.49 11.65
C ASP A 144 -1.42 10.37 13.07
N GLY A 145 -1.03 9.34 13.81
CA GLY A 145 -1.56 9.05 15.15
C GLY A 145 -3.04 8.60 15.21
N ALA A 146 -3.72 8.41 14.07
CA ALA A 146 -5.15 8.03 14.05
C ALA A 146 -5.47 6.69 14.76
N LEU A 147 -4.46 5.85 15.00
CA LEU A 147 -4.59 4.57 15.72
C LEU A 147 -4.01 4.61 17.13
N ASP A 148 -3.43 5.72 17.59
CA ASP A 148 -2.67 5.76 18.85
C ASP A 148 -3.51 5.38 20.07
N ALA A 149 -4.75 5.89 20.13
CA ALA A 149 -5.69 5.60 21.21
C ALA A 149 -6.06 4.10 21.28
N HIS A 150 -6.12 3.43 20.14
CA HIS A 150 -6.51 2.02 20.03
C HIS A 150 -5.32 1.06 20.01
N THR A 151 -4.10 1.56 19.84
CA THR A 151 -2.88 0.74 19.68
C THR A 151 -2.69 -0.29 20.80
N PRO A 152 -2.89 0.03 22.10
CA PRO A 152 -2.81 -0.98 23.15
C PRO A 152 -3.78 -2.13 22.93
N ARG A 153 -5.06 -1.82 22.62
CA ARG A 153 -6.09 -2.82 22.41
C ARG A 153 -5.87 -3.63 21.13
N LEU A 154 -5.45 -2.98 20.05
CA LEU A 154 -5.12 -3.65 18.79
C LEU A 154 -3.94 -4.62 18.94
N LYS A 155 -2.96 -4.32 19.81
CA LYS A 155 -1.87 -5.25 20.15
C LYS A 155 -2.38 -6.48 20.91
N GLU A 156 -3.32 -6.30 21.84
CA GLU A 156 -3.96 -7.43 22.53
C GLU A 156 -4.75 -8.31 21.55
N ILE A 157 -5.55 -7.71 20.66
CA ILE A 157 -6.30 -8.44 19.62
C ILE A 157 -5.34 -9.20 18.72
N ARG A 158 -4.25 -8.57 18.26
CA ARG A 158 -3.19 -9.21 17.48
C ARG A 158 -2.63 -10.44 18.20
N ASP A 159 -2.32 -10.32 19.48
CA ASP A 159 -1.72 -11.41 20.26
C ASP A 159 -2.72 -12.56 20.47
N GLN A 160 -4.01 -12.25 20.69
CA GLN A 160 -5.09 -13.25 20.72
C GLN A 160 -5.21 -14.00 19.38
N LEU A 161 -5.26 -13.26 18.27
CA LEU A 161 -5.34 -13.84 16.92
C LEU A 161 -4.12 -14.71 16.60
N ALA A 162 -2.91 -14.26 16.95
CA ALA A 162 -1.67 -15.01 16.76
C ALA A 162 -1.64 -16.33 17.57
N ALA A 163 -2.28 -16.35 18.74
CA ALA A 163 -2.46 -17.55 19.55
C ALA A 163 -3.55 -18.50 19.01
N GLY A 164 -4.33 -18.08 18.01
CA GLY A 164 -5.49 -18.84 17.54
C GLY A 164 -6.69 -18.75 18.47
N GLU A 165 -6.73 -17.73 19.34
CA GLU A 165 -7.71 -17.57 20.41
C GLU A 165 -8.74 -16.47 20.08
N GLY A 166 -9.84 -16.47 20.83
CA GLY A 166 -10.90 -15.46 20.74
C GLY A 166 -12.09 -15.86 19.87
N ASP A 167 -13.19 -15.14 20.05
CA ASP A 167 -14.38 -15.29 19.22
C ASP A 167 -14.23 -14.44 17.96
N ALA A 168 -14.18 -15.10 16.79
CA ALA A 168 -13.94 -14.43 15.52
C ALA A 168 -14.97 -13.32 15.22
N ALA A 169 -16.24 -13.56 15.54
CA ALA A 169 -17.31 -12.61 15.25
C ALA A 169 -17.25 -11.40 16.19
N ALA A 170 -16.97 -11.62 17.49
CA ALA A 170 -16.78 -10.55 18.45
C ALA A 170 -15.55 -9.70 18.13
N LEU A 171 -14.42 -10.33 17.79
CA LEU A 171 -13.21 -9.62 17.39
C LEU A 171 -13.40 -8.86 16.07
N ALA A 172 -14.11 -9.43 15.09
CA ALA A 172 -14.43 -8.74 13.84
C ALA A 172 -15.28 -7.49 14.09
N ALA A 173 -16.28 -7.60 14.97
CA ALA A 173 -17.13 -6.48 15.34
C ALA A 173 -16.33 -5.37 16.03
N GLU A 174 -15.52 -5.72 17.04
CA GLU A 174 -14.66 -4.77 17.76
C GLU A 174 -13.66 -4.07 16.82
N LEU A 175 -13.00 -4.83 15.93
CA LEU A 175 -12.08 -4.26 14.93
C LEU A 175 -12.80 -3.33 13.95
N SER A 176 -14.05 -3.62 13.60
CA SER A 176 -14.86 -2.77 12.72
C SER A 176 -15.28 -1.47 13.42
N GLU A 177 -15.62 -1.54 14.71
CA GLU A 177 -15.90 -0.36 15.54
C GLU A 177 -14.68 0.54 15.64
N ILE A 178 -13.51 -0.03 15.96
CA ILE A 178 -12.24 0.72 15.98
C ILE A 178 -11.96 1.33 14.61
N ALA A 179 -12.12 0.56 13.53
CA ALA A 179 -11.85 1.03 12.16
C ALA A 179 -12.72 2.23 11.76
N ALA A 180 -13.96 2.30 12.24
CA ALA A 180 -14.87 3.41 11.96
C ALA A 180 -14.46 4.73 12.64
N GLU A 181 -13.61 4.66 13.67
CA GLU A 181 -13.07 5.83 14.37
C GLU A 181 -11.75 6.34 13.76
N VAL A 182 -11.17 5.61 12.80
CA VAL A 182 -9.89 5.98 12.18
C VAL A 182 -10.10 7.02 11.09
N GLU A 183 -9.64 8.24 11.36
CA GLU A 183 -9.66 9.34 10.38
C GLU A 183 -8.61 9.13 9.28
N THR A 184 -8.93 9.57 8.06
CA THR A 184 -7.97 9.64 6.96
C THR A 184 -7.30 11.01 6.94
N ALA A 185 -6.03 11.07 6.54
CA ALA A 185 -5.32 12.35 6.41
C ALA A 185 -5.82 13.19 5.22
N SER A 186 -6.52 12.55 4.27
CA SER A 186 -7.02 13.18 3.04
C SER A 186 -8.41 13.80 3.22
N GLY A 187 -9.10 13.51 4.33
CA GLY A 187 -10.52 13.83 4.52
C GLY A 187 -11.50 12.87 3.84
N ALA A 188 -11.01 11.78 3.22
CA ALA A 188 -11.88 10.69 2.76
C ALA A 188 -12.66 10.06 3.93
N PRO A 189 -13.91 9.62 3.70
CA PRO A 189 -14.81 9.19 4.77
C PRO A 189 -14.40 7.87 5.45
N VAL A 190 -13.61 7.03 4.80
CA VAL A 190 -13.24 5.70 5.29
C VAL A 190 -11.75 5.46 5.13
N ALA A 191 -11.09 5.07 6.22
CA ALA A 191 -9.70 4.66 6.22
C ALA A 191 -9.57 3.15 5.98
N ASP A 192 -8.67 2.77 5.06
CA ASP A 192 -8.17 1.40 4.96
C ASP A 192 -7.04 1.22 5.99
N SER A 193 -7.48 1.04 7.23
CA SER A 193 -6.67 0.91 8.44
C SER A 193 -6.28 -0.54 8.74
N ALA A 194 -5.27 -0.73 9.59
CA ALA A 194 -4.90 -2.06 10.10
C ALA A 194 -6.09 -2.82 10.72
N ALA A 195 -6.95 -2.09 11.44
CA ALA A 195 -8.15 -2.64 12.04
C ALA A 195 -9.17 -3.11 10.99
N SER A 196 -9.45 -2.30 9.96
CA SER A 196 -10.40 -2.65 8.89
C SER A 196 -9.95 -3.89 8.08
N ARG A 197 -8.65 -3.99 7.80
CA ARG A 197 -8.05 -5.14 7.11
C ARG A 197 -8.15 -6.41 7.96
N ALA A 198 -7.82 -6.31 9.25
CA ALA A 198 -7.91 -7.43 10.18
C ALA A 198 -9.37 -7.91 10.36
N ALA A 199 -10.32 -6.98 10.50
CA ALA A 199 -11.75 -7.28 10.57
C ALA A 199 -12.21 -8.08 9.34
N SER A 200 -11.83 -7.62 8.15
CA SER A 200 -12.19 -8.27 6.88
C SER A 200 -11.64 -9.69 6.76
N LEU A 201 -10.45 -9.96 7.31
CA LEU A 201 -9.79 -11.27 7.24
C LEU A 201 -10.40 -12.31 8.19
N ILE A 202 -11.05 -11.89 9.26
CA ILE A 202 -11.68 -12.79 10.24
C ILE A 202 -13.22 -12.76 10.18
N SER A 203 -13.78 -11.98 9.25
CA SER A 203 -15.21 -11.94 9.00
C SER A 203 -15.67 -13.16 8.20
N GLY A 204 -16.87 -13.66 8.51
CA GLY A 204 -17.53 -14.72 7.74
C GLY A 204 -17.17 -16.16 8.18
N ALA A 205 -17.38 -17.11 7.27
CA ALA A 205 -17.40 -18.54 7.60
C ALA A 205 -16.01 -19.20 7.76
N ALA A 206 -14.94 -18.54 7.29
CA ALA A 206 -13.59 -19.06 7.29
C ALA A 206 -12.59 -17.99 7.78
N PRO A 207 -12.56 -17.68 9.08
CA PRO A 207 -11.70 -16.64 9.61
C PRO A 207 -10.22 -17.01 9.46
N ASN A 208 -9.42 -16.04 9.02
CA ASN A 208 -7.97 -16.20 8.88
C ASN A 208 -7.22 -15.40 9.95
N PHE A 209 -7.10 -16.00 11.14
CA PHE A 209 -6.48 -15.35 12.29
C PHE A 209 -5.00 -15.03 12.08
N VAL A 210 -4.26 -15.89 11.37
CA VAL A 210 -2.84 -15.67 11.07
C VAL A 210 -2.66 -14.41 10.22
N ALA A 211 -3.38 -14.32 9.10
CA ALA A 211 -3.29 -13.14 8.23
C ALA A 211 -3.77 -11.86 8.94
N ALA A 212 -4.79 -11.96 9.79
CA ALA A 212 -5.28 -10.80 10.54
C ALA A 212 -4.27 -10.31 11.58
N ALA A 213 -3.60 -11.23 12.29
CA ALA A 213 -2.51 -10.89 13.20
C ALA A 213 -1.32 -10.25 12.44
N GLU A 214 -1.00 -10.75 11.25
CA GLU A 214 0.02 -10.14 10.37
C GLU A 214 -0.39 -8.74 9.91
N ALA A 215 -1.64 -8.54 9.51
CA ALA A 215 -2.16 -7.23 9.11
C ALA A 215 -2.04 -6.20 10.24
N LEU A 216 -2.41 -6.59 11.47
CA LEU A 216 -2.22 -5.75 12.66
C LEU A 216 -0.73 -5.51 12.96
N THR A 217 0.12 -6.53 12.82
CA THR A 217 1.57 -6.39 13.05
C THR A 217 2.19 -5.36 12.10
N ILE A 218 1.91 -5.48 10.81
CA ILE A 218 2.45 -4.58 9.79
C ILE A 218 1.87 -3.17 9.99
N GLY A 219 0.55 -3.05 10.11
CA GLY A 219 -0.12 -1.76 10.20
C GLY A 219 0.25 -0.96 11.45
N LEU A 220 0.40 -1.62 12.61
CA LEU A 220 0.82 -0.95 13.85
C LEU A 220 2.32 -0.60 13.87
N SER A 221 3.14 -1.24 13.04
CA SER A 221 4.56 -0.90 12.91
C SER A 221 4.82 0.30 12.00
N ALA A 222 3.87 0.62 11.10
CA ALA A 222 3.94 1.73 10.16
C ALA A 222 3.34 3.03 10.70
N ALA A 223 2.71 2.99 11.89
CA ALA A 223 2.09 4.15 12.54
C ALA A 223 3.07 4.97 13.41
N HIS A 224 4.39 4.72 13.31
CA HIS A 224 5.44 5.34 14.12
C HIS A 224 6.67 5.71 13.30
#